data_AF-A0A967BS01-F1
#
_entry.id   AF-A0A967BS01-F1
#
_cell.length_a   1.000
_cell.length_b   1.000
_cell.length_c   1.000
_cell.angle_alpha   90.00
_cell.angle_beta   90.00
_cell.angle_gamma   90.00
#
_symmetry.space_group_name_H-M   'P 1'
#
loop_
_entity.id
_entity.type
_entity.pdbx_description
1 polymer ?
#
loop_
_entity_poly.entity_id
_entity_poly.type
_entity_poly.pdbx_seq_one_letter_code
_entity_poly.pdbx_strand_id
1 'polypeptide(L)'
;MPEKEDKYFKIHIHSPKEGQIQHKKEKPHEKHHKKPKEKRSVKQVLKDAGRQIIASAVILVIGFFLLNFSAYYQIAKSKFEKLTGTETQSPLVELIGETSTKTGTEDLQSSSDPDVQKKQIPDLDLEIAPSDNRIVVPRIDQNIPIVRVSSESLIRRDWQALENEMQEALKEGVVHYPGTSLPGETGNVVITGHSSYFPWDPGRFKDVFALLEDVVEGDKVVVYYGQDKYIYEVYDIKIVLPEDIEVLKQTPEEKLTLITCWPVGTNLKRLVVSAKPIEVNGQEITNKIIR
;
A
#
# COMPACT_ATOMS: atom_id res chain seq x y z
N MET A 1 -2.37 73.21 -16.10
CA MET A 1 -1.30 73.74 -16.98
C MET A 1 0.02 73.66 -16.24
N PRO A 2 1.15 73.27 -16.87
CA PRO A 2 1.37 72.43 -18.07
C PRO A 2 2.20 71.16 -17.69
N GLU A 3 2.02 69.98 -18.30
CA GLU A 3 2.56 69.50 -19.60
C GLU A 3 4.05 69.83 -19.84
N LYS A 4 4.87 68.78 -20.06
CA LYS A 4 6.21 68.70 -20.72
C LYS A 4 7.00 67.53 -20.13
N GLU A 5 7.76 66.70 -20.86
CA GLU A 5 8.12 66.60 -22.28
C GLU A 5 8.80 65.23 -22.44
N ASP A 6 8.52 64.53 -23.54
CA ASP A 6 9.14 63.24 -23.89
C ASP A 6 10.65 63.40 -24.16
N LYS A 7 11.48 62.67 -23.42
CA LYS A 7 12.91 62.51 -23.72
C LYS A 7 13.11 61.46 -24.81
N TYR A 8 13.02 61.89 -26.08
CA TYR A 8 13.51 61.09 -27.20
C TYR A 8 15.04 61.12 -27.27
N PHE A 9 15.61 59.92 -27.34
CA PHE A 9 17.04 59.67 -27.55
C PHE A 9 17.43 60.02 -29.00
N LYS A 10 18.27 61.04 -29.20
CA LYS A 10 18.91 61.34 -30.49
C LYS A 10 20.01 60.32 -30.75
N ILE A 11 19.81 59.43 -31.72
CA ILE A 11 20.89 58.58 -32.25
C ILE A 11 21.58 59.37 -33.37
N HIS A 12 22.84 59.71 -33.15
CA HIS A 12 23.73 60.27 -34.17
C HIS A 12 24.04 59.21 -35.23
N ILE A 13 23.53 59.40 -36.44
CA ILE A 13 23.92 58.58 -37.60
C ILE A 13 25.28 59.10 -38.08
N HIS A 14 26.34 58.33 -37.84
CA HIS A 14 27.64 58.53 -38.45
C HIS A 14 27.60 57.93 -39.87
N SER A 15 27.71 58.76 -40.90
CA SER A 15 27.96 58.27 -42.27
C SER A 15 29.35 57.62 -42.34
N PRO A 16 29.47 56.35 -42.76
CA PRO A 16 30.75 55.81 -43.14
C PRO A 16 31.14 56.33 -44.53
N LYS A 17 32.38 56.80 -44.61
CA LYS A 17 33.03 57.38 -45.79
C LYS A 17 33.04 56.40 -46.97
N GLU A 18 32.86 56.94 -48.17
CA GLU A 18 33.07 56.26 -49.44
C GLU A 18 34.48 55.66 -49.50
N GLY A 19 34.54 54.33 -49.49
CA GLY A 19 35.76 53.55 -49.58
C GLY A 19 35.70 52.63 -50.79
N GLN A 20 36.61 52.89 -51.74
CA GLN A 20 36.86 52.26 -53.02
C GLN A 20 36.49 50.76 -53.15
N ILE A 21 35.78 50.46 -54.24
CA ILE A 21 35.44 49.13 -54.73
C ILE A 21 36.72 48.40 -55.16
N GLN A 22 37.15 47.41 -54.38
CA GLN A 22 38.07 46.37 -54.86
C GLN A 22 37.25 45.14 -55.23
N HIS A 23 37.25 44.79 -56.51
CA HIS A 23 36.70 43.54 -57.04
C HIS A 23 37.44 42.33 -56.43
N LYS A 24 36.92 41.81 -55.32
CA LYS A 24 37.29 40.47 -54.84
C LYS A 24 36.59 39.46 -55.73
N LYS A 25 37.35 38.78 -56.61
CA LYS A 25 36.86 37.62 -57.37
C LYS A 25 36.30 36.59 -56.38
N GLU A 26 34.99 36.43 -56.34
CA GLU A 26 34.35 35.31 -55.68
C GLU A 26 34.80 34.01 -56.36
N LYS A 27 35.39 33.11 -55.58
CA LYS A 27 35.57 31.71 -56.01
C LYS A 27 34.16 31.12 -56.22
N PRO A 28 33.94 30.26 -57.24
CA PRO A 28 32.64 29.66 -57.45
C PRO A 28 32.22 28.93 -56.18
N HIS A 29 31.03 29.26 -55.67
CA HIS A 29 30.38 28.49 -54.62
C HIS A 29 30.29 27.04 -55.08
N GLU A 30 31.12 26.16 -54.50
CA GLU A 30 30.99 24.73 -54.64
C GLU A 30 29.62 24.35 -54.09
N LYS A 31 28.68 24.09 -55.00
CA LYS A 31 27.36 23.56 -54.65
C LYS A 31 27.62 22.23 -53.95
N HIS A 32 27.55 22.21 -52.63
CA HIS A 32 27.36 20.98 -51.89
C HIS A 32 26.03 20.38 -52.38
N HIS A 33 26.12 19.52 -53.38
CA HIS A 33 25.06 18.61 -53.78
C HIS A 33 24.74 17.76 -52.55
N LYS A 34 23.75 18.18 -51.75
CA LYS A 34 23.10 17.30 -50.80
C LYS A 34 22.54 16.15 -51.64
N LYS A 35 23.17 14.98 -51.55
CA LYS A 35 22.68 13.75 -52.19
C LYS A 35 21.17 13.65 -51.91
N PRO A 36 20.33 13.35 -52.92
CA PRO A 36 18.90 13.21 -52.69
C PRO A 36 18.70 12.15 -51.60
N LYS A 37 17.99 12.51 -50.52
CA LYS A 37 17.62 11.54 -49.47
C LYS A 37 16.86 10.40 -50.16
N GLU A 38 17.45 9.20 -50.13
CA GLU A 38 16.85 8.00 -50.68
C GLU A 38 15.43 7.85 -50.12
N LYS A 39 14.42 7.81 -51.00
CA LYS A 39 13.01 7.72 -50.59
C LYS A 39 12.83 6.37 -49.89
N ARG A 40 12.75 6.37 -48.56
CA ARG A 40 12.55 5.15 -47.77
C ARG A 40 11.30 4.42 -48.27
N SER A 41 11.44 3.12 -48.50
CA SER A 41 10.31 2.27 -48.88
C SER A 41 9.31 2.22 -47.73
N VAL A 42 8.01 2.26 -48.04
CA VAL A 42 6.93 2.10 -47.05
C VAL A 42 7.18 0.86 -46.18
N LYS A 43 7.67 -0.25 -46.76
CA LYS A 43 8.02 -1.46 -46.00
C LYS A 43 9.13 -1.23 -44.96
N GLN A 44 10.13 -0.40 -45.26
CA GLN A 44 11.21 -0.06 -44.33
C GLN A 44 10.69 0.85 -43.21
N VAL A 45 9.83 1.81 -43.54
CA VAL A 45 9.18 2.67 -42.53
C VAL A 45 8.32 1.85 -41.57
N LEU A 46 7.50 0.92 -42.09
CA LEU A 46 6.71 0.00 -41.25
C LEU A 46 7.60 -0.90 -40.38
N LYS A 47 8.69 -1.43 -40.91
CA LYS A 47 9.65 -2.24 -40.13
C LYS A 47 10.32 -1.43 -39.03
N ASP A 48 10.76 -0.21 -39.32
CA ASP A 48 11.35 0.70 -38.35
C ASP A 48 10.33 1.09 -37.27
N ALA A 49 9.09 1.41 -37.66
CA ALA A 49 8.01 1.72 -36.72
C ALA A 49 7.69 0.53 -35.82
N GLY A 50 7.57 -0.68 -36.38
CA GLY A 50 7.39 -1.91 -35.60
C GLY A 50 8.52 -2.13 -34.59
N ARG A 51 9.79 -1.94 -35.00
CA ARG A 51 10.94 -2.03 -34.09
C ARG A 51 10.86 -1.01 -32.95
N GLN A 52 10.45 0.23 -33.23
CA GLN A 52 10.29 1.26 -32.21
C GLN A 52 9.16 0.93 -31.23
N ILE A 53 8.03 0.41 -31.72
CA ILE A 53 6.92 -0.02 -30.86
C ILE A 53 7.39 -1.13 -29.90
N ILE A 54 8.11 -2.12 -30.41
CA ILE A 54 8.66 -3.20 -29.58
C ILE A 54 9.66 -2.67 -28.57
N ALA A 55 10.60 -1.80 -28.99
CA ALA A 55 11.58 -1.21 -28.08
C ALA A 55 10.91 -0.40 -26.96
N SER A 56 9.93 0.43 -27.30
CA SER A 56 9.13 1.18 -26.32
C SER A 56 8.36 0.26 -25.37
N ALA A 57 7.76 -0.82 -25.88
CA ALA A 57 7.07 -1.79 -25.05
C ALA A 57 8.02 -2.47 -24.06
N VAL A 58 9.23 -2.86 -24.49
CA VAL A 58 10.25 -3.43 -23.59
C VAL A 58 10.66 -2.45 -22.50
N ILE A 59 10.89 -1.18 -22.85
CA ILE A 59 11.24 -0.13 -21.88
C ILE A 59 10.11 0.06 -20.86
N LEU A 60 8.85 0.08 -21.30
CA LEU A 60 7.69 0.21 -20.41
C LEU A 60 7.55 -0.99 -19.48
N VAL A 61 7.76 -2.21 -19.97
CA VAL A 61 7.74 -3.43 -19.15
C VAL A 61 8.83 -3.39 -18.08
N ILE A 62 10.07 -3.08 -18.47
CA ILE A 62 11.18 -2.95 -17.51
C ILE A 62 10.86 -1.85 -16.49
N GLY A 63 10.39 -0.69 -16.95
CA GLY A 63 9.96 0.41 -16.08
C GLY A 63 8.91 -0.04 -15.07
N PHE A 64 7.87 -0.75 -15.51
CA PHE A 64 6.80 -1.25 -14.63
C PHE A 64 7.33 -2.14 -13.50
N PHE A 65 8.22 -3.08 -13.80
CA PHE A 65 8.82 -3.95 -12.77
C PHE A 65 9.74 -3.18 -11.84
N LEU A 66 10.50 -2.20 -12.33
CA LEU A 66 11.34 -1.33 -11.50
C LEU A 66 10.51 -0.47 -10.54
N LEU A 67 9.39 0.07 -11.01
CA LEU A 67 8.47 0.86 -10.19
C LEU A 67 7.83 0.05 -9.06
N ASN A 68 7.58 -1.24 -9.30
CA ASN A 68 6.95 -2.14 -8.35
C ASN A 68 7.95 -3.13 -7.71
N PHE A 69 9.25 -2.83 -7.78
CA PHE A 69 10.29 -3.77 -7.41
C PHE A 69 10.19 -4.22 -5.95
N SER A 70 9.82 -3.32 -5.03
CA SER A 70 9.67 -3.66 -3.60
C SER A 70 8.65 -4.79 -3.39
N ALA A 71 7.43 -4.62 -3.92
CA ALA A 71 6.38 -5.61 -3.79
C ALA A 71 6.74 -6.93 -4.51
N TYR A 72 7.32 -6.87 -5.72
CA TYR A 72 7.77 -8.07 -6.42
C TYR A 72 8.93 -8.78 -5.72
N TYR A 73 9.83 -8.04 -5.07
CA TYR A 73 10.92 -8.61 -4.28
C TYR A 73 10.37 -9.37 -3.07
N GLN A 74 9.37 -8.81 -2.37
CA GLN A 74 8.69 -9.52 -1.28
C GLN A 74 8.04 -10.82 -1.76
N ILE A 75 7.31 -10.78 -2.88
CA ILE A 75 6.69 -11.97 -3.48
C ILE A 75 7.73 -13.02 -3.85
N ALA A 76 8.82 -12.60 -4.52
CA ALA A 76 9.88 -13.51 -4.94
C ALA A 76 10.60 -14.15 -3.75
N LYS A 77 10.88 -13.37 -2.70
CA LYS A 77 11.48 -13.84 -1.45
C LYS A 77 10.58 -14.87 -0.76
N SER A 78 9.29 -14.56 -0.57
CA SER A 78 8.28 -15.47 0.01
C SER A 78 8.25 -16.81 -0.74
N LYS A 79 8.18 -16.77 -2.08
CA LYS A 79 8.17 -17.99 -2.90
C LYS A 79 9.47 -18.79 -2.81
N PHE A 80 10.62 -18.12 -2.74
CA PHE A 80 11.92 -18.79 -2.60
C PHE A 80 12.07 -19.47 -1.23
N GLU A 81 11.61 -18.83 -0.14
CA GLU A 81 11.61 -19.41 1.20
C GLU A 81 10.73 -20.67 1.27
N LYS A 82 9.53 -20.62 0.67
CA LYS A 82 8.63 -21.78 0.51
C LYS A 82 9.29 -22.93 -0.26
N LEU A 83 10.01 -22.64 -1.34
CA LEU A 83 10.67 -23.66 -2.18
C LEU A 83 11.90 -24.29 -1.53
N THR A 84 12.67 -23.52 -0.77
CA THR A 84 13.89 -23.99 -0.10
C THR A 84 13.60 -24.71 1.22
N GLY A 85 12.34 -24.75 1.66
CA GLY A 85 11.95 -25.34 2.93
C GLY A 85 12.47 -24.57 4.14
N THR A 86 12.89 -23.32 3.95
CA THR A 86 13.33 -22.41 5.03
C THR A 86 12.12 -21.64 5.56
N GLU A 87 10.98 -22.31 5.73
CA GLU A 87 9.82 -21.72 6.39
C GLU A 87 10.16 -21.54 7.87
N THR A 88 10.67 -20.36 8.21
CA THR A 88 10.72 -19.97 9.61
C THR A 88 9.28 -19.62 9.97
N GLN A 89 8.68 -20.38 10.91
CA GLN A 89 7.36 -20.03 11.44
C GLN A 89 7.42 -18.57 11.88
N SER A 90 6.48 -17.74 11.41
CA SER A 90 6.46 -16.31 11.74
C SER A 90 6.54 -16.16 13.26
N PRO A 91 7.47 -15.36 13.81
CA PRO A 91 7.56 -15.11 15.24
C PRO A 91 6.23 -14.57 15.82
N LEU A 92 5.40 -13.96 14.98
CA LEU A 92 4.07 -13.48 15.34
C LEU A 92 3.07 -14.62 15.65
N VAL A 93 3.35 -15.87 15.26
CA VAL A 93 2.52 -17.03 15.62
C VAL A 93 2.64 -17.34 17.11
N GLU A 94 3.85 -17.20 17.67
CA GLU A 94 4.12 -17.42 19.10
C GLU A 94 3.38 -16.38 19.97
N LEU A 95 3.35 -15.12 19.53
CA LEU A 95 2.58 -14.03 20.16
C LEU A 95 1.06 -14.29 20.23
N ILE A 96 0.55 -15.19 19.39
CA ILE A 96 -0.88 -15.55 19.35
C ILE A 96 -1.15 -16.79 20.19
N GLY A 97 -0.15 -17.67 20.39
CA GLY A 97 -0.31 -19.00 20.97
C GLY A 97 -0.22 -19.11 22.49
N GLU A 98 0.37 -18.15 23.21
CA GLU A 98 0.64 -18.29 24.65
C GLU A 98 -0.61 -18.16 25.58
N THR A 99 -1.80 -17.88 25.06
CA THR A 99 -2.96 -17.52 25.92
C THR A 99 -4.08 -18.58 26.01
N SER A 100 -3.86 -19.86 25.69
CA SER A 100 -4.97 -20.85 25.72
C SER A 100 -4.79 -22.15 26.52
N THR A 101 -3.71 -22.35 27.28
CA THR A 101 -3.59 -23.57 28.09
C THR A 101 -2.89 -23.39 29.43
N LYS A 102 -3.48 -22.62 30.35
CA LYS A 102 -3.30 -22.83 31.80
C LYS A 102 -4.56 -22.44 32.58
N THR A 103 -5.68 -23.12 32.33
CA THR A 103 -6.77 -23.18 33.32
C THR A 103 -6.35 -24.18 34.41
N GLY A 104 -5.53 -23.72 35.34
CA GLY A 104 -5.31 -24.37 36.62
C GLY A 104 -6.16 -23.65 37.66
N THR A 105 -7.40 -24.10 37.84
CA THR A 105 -8.16 -23.81 39.07
C THR A 105 -7.49 -24.55 40.22
N GLU A 106 -6.51 -23.91 40.86
CA GLU A 106 -6.10 -24.28 42.22
C GLU A 106 -6.75 -23.29 43.19
N ASP A 107 -7.65 -23.79 44.03
CA ASP A 107 -8.33 -23.02 45.06
C ASP A 107 -7.31 -22.31 45.96
N LEU A 108 -7.47 -20.99 46.13
CA LEU A 108 -6.63 -20.19 47.02
C LEU A 108 -6.88 -20.60 48.48
N GLN A 109 -6.07 -21.52 49.00
CA GLN A 109 -6.02 -21.81 50.43
C GLN A 109 -5.13 -20.79 51.13
N SER A 110 -5.68 -20.10 52.13
CA SER A 110 -4.93 -19.17 52.98
C SER A 110 -3.95 -19.96 53.87
N SER A 111 -2.66 -19.90 53.52
CA SER A 111 -1.57 -20.49 54.31
C SER A 111 -0.75 -19.39 54.99
N SER A 112 -0.45 -19.57 56.27
CA SER A 112 0.44 -18.68 57.05
C SER A 112 1.93 -18.92 56.77
N ASP A 113 2.27 -19.87 55.88
CA ASP A 113 3.64 -20.17 55.50
C ASP A 113 4.13 -19.23 54.38
N PRO A 114 5.20 -18.44 54.60
CA PRO A 114 5.74 -17.51 53.61
C PRO A 114 6.18 -18.17 52.29
N ASP A 115 6.65 -19.42 52.34
CA ASP A 115 7.10 -20.14 51.15
C ASP A 115 5.91 -20.66 50.31
N VAL A 116 4.75 -20.88 50.93
CA VAL A 116 3.49 -21.23 50.25
C VAL A 116 2.87 -20.00 49.58
N GLN A 117 2.89 -18.84 50.26
CA GLN A 117 2.39 -17.59 49.68
C GLN A 117 3.19 -17.16 48.45
N LYS A 118 4.52 -17.37 48.46
CA LYS A 118 5.39 -17.07 47.32
C LYS A 118 5.11 -17.96 46.10
N LYS A 119 4.54 -19.15 46.32
CA LYS A 119 4.16 -20.12 45.28
C LYS A 119 2.71 -19.91 44.78
N GLN A 120 1.90 -19.17 45.54
CA GLN A 120 0.51 -18.83 45.24
C GLN A 120 0.32 -17.45 44.57
N ILE A 121 1.40 -16.71 44.30
CA ILE A 121 1.31 -15.54 43.43
C ILE A 121 0.95 -16.10 42.04
N PRO A 122 -0.26 -15.83 41.51
CA PRO A 122 -0.57 -16.22 40.14
C PRO A 122 0.47 -15.56 39.25
N ASP A 123 1.00 -16.30 38.26
CA ASP A 123 1.76 -15.65 37.19
C ASP A 123 0.88 -14.51 36.69
N LEU A 124 1.40 -13.29 36.80
CA LEU A 124 0.67 -12.10 36.43
C LEU A 124 0.68 -12.07 34.90
N ASP A 125 -0.21 -12.86 34.29
CA ASP A 125 -0.44 -12.96 32.86
C ASP A 125 -1.14 -11.68 32.36
N LEU A 126 -0.49 -10.54 32.61
CA LEU A 126 -0.86 -9.28 31.98
C LEU A 126 -0.48 -9.39 30.52
N GLU A 127 -1.46 -9.69 29.68
CA GLU A 127 -1.29 -9.54 28.24
C GLU A 127 -1.02 -8.05 27.95
N ILE A 128 0.23 -7.72 27.63
CA ILE A 128 0.62 -6.36 27.29
C ILE A 128 0.16 -6.12 25.84
N ALA A 129 -1.08 -5.65 25.66
CA ALA A 129 -1.51 -5.20 24.35
C ALA A 129 -0.71 -3.95 23.92
N PRO A 130 -0.42 -3.81 22.62
CA PRO A 130 0.11 -2.58 22.08
C PRO A 130 -0.79 -1.39 22.43
N SER A 131 -0.19 -0.22 22.65
CA SER A 131 -0.93 1.01 22.96
C SER A 131 -1.70 1.59 21.77
N ASP A 132 -1.35 1.17 20.56
CA ASP A 132 -1.94 1.57 19.29
C ASP A 132 -2.79 0.46 18.67
N ASN A 133 -3.79 0.85 17.87
CA ASN A 133 -4.57 -0.10 17.10
C ASN A 133 -3.73 -0.65 15.95
N ARG A 134 -3.75 -1.96 15.72
CA ARG A 134 -2.94 -2.61 14.70
C ARG A 134 -3.49 -3.94 14.24
N ILE A 135 -3.13 -4.34 13.04
CA ILE A 135 -3.41 -5.66 12.49
C ILE A 135 -2.12 -6.48 12.43
N VAL A 136 -2.23 -7.75 12.76
CA VAL A 136 -1.17 -8.73 12.67
C VAL A 136 -1.64 -9.88 11.76
N VAL A 137 -0.89 -10.13 10.70
CA VAL A 137 -1.13 -11.22 9.75
C VAL A 137 0.12 -12.11 9.71
N PRO A 138 0.20 -13.13 10.60
CA PRO A 138 1.40 -13.95 10.76
C PRO A 138 1.84 -14.66 9.48
N ARG A 139 0.89 -15.12 8.67
CA ARG A 139 1.19 -15.82 7.40
C ARG A 139 2.13 -15.01 6.48
N ILE A 140 2.04 -13.69 6.53
CA ILE A 140 2.79 -12.77 5.68
C ILE A 140 3.76 -11.89 6.48
N ASP A 141 4.01 -12.24 7.74
CA ASP A 141 4.89 -11.53 8.68
C ASP A 141 4.59 -10.02 8.76
N GLN A 142 3.30 -9.67 8.79
CA GLN A 142 2.87 -8.27 8.87
C GLN A 142 2.37 -7.90 10.26
N ASN A 143 2.83 -6.75 10.75
CA ASN A 143 2.39 -6.10 11.99
C ASN A 143 2.28 -4.59 11.72
N ILE A 144 1.06 -4.11 11.46
CA ILE A 144 0.82 -2.83 10.81
C ILE A 144 -0.18 -1.99 11.62
N PRO A 145 0.07 -0.68 11.86
CA PRO A 145 -0.91 0.21 12.47
C PRO A 145 -2.22 0.27 11.69
N ILE A 146 -3.35 0.34 12.41
CA ILE A 146 -4.67 0.63 11.84
C ILE A 146 -4.95 2.11 12.03
N VAL A 147 -5.04 2.82 10.92
CA VAL A 147 -5.39 4.24 10.84
C VAL A 147 -6.89 4.36 10.62
N ARG A 148 -7.52 5.28 11.34
CA ARG A 148 -8.95 5.57 11.18
C ARG A 148 -9.13 6.84 10.37
N VAL A 149 -10.04 6.77 9.39
CA VAL A 149 -10.57 7.92 8.66
C VAL A 149 -11.94 8.25 9.24
N SER A 150 -12.27 9.54 9.24
CA SER A 150 -13.50 10.01 9.83
C SER A 150 -14.68 9.87 8.86
N SER A 151 -15.88 9.68 9.38
CA SER A 151 -17.06 9.36 8.55
C SER A 151 -17.74 10.59 7.94
N GLU A 152 -17.29 11.82 8.21
CA GLU A 152 -17.98 13.04 7.77
C GLU A 152 -17.99 13.16 6.25
N SER A 153 -16.86 12.92 5.59
CA SER A 153 -16.77 13.00 4.12
C SER A 153 -17.65 11.95 3.45
N LEU A 154 -17.76 10.75 4.05
CA LEU A 154 -18.71 9.72 3.63
C LEU A 154 -20.18 10.18 3.81
N ILE A 155 -20.54 10.72 4.98
CA ILE A 155 -21.90 11.19 5.28
C ILE A 155 -22.32 12.33 4.35
N ARG A 156 -21.39 13.24 4.04
CA ARG A 156 -21.60 14.35 3.10
C ARG A 156 -21.61 13.91 1.63
N ARG A 157 -21.26 12.65 1.34
CA ARG A 157 -21.04 12.12 -0.02
C ARG A 157 -19.99 12.90 -0.80
N ASP A 158 -18.98 13.42 -0.09
CA ASP A 158 -17.83 14.07 -0.69
C ASP A 158 -16.76 13.01 -0.99
N TRP A 159 -16.92 12.35 -2.14
CA TRP A 159 -16.05 11.24 -2.55
C TRP A 159 -14.61 11.67 -2.78
N GLN A 160 -14.39 12.91 -3.22
CA GLN A 160 -13.04 13.42 -3.47
C GLN A 160 -12.32 13.71 -2.16
N ALA A 161 -12.99 14.31 -1.18
CA ALA A 161 -12.43 14.48 0.16
C ALA A 161 -12.14 13.13 0.82
N LEU A 162 -13.09 12.19 0.76
CA LEU A 162 -12.92 10.86 1.32
C LEU A 162 -11.72 10.12 0.72
N GLU A 163 -11.58 10.13 -0.61
CA GLU A 163 -10.44 9.51 -1.28
C GLU A 163 -9.11 10.13 -0.81
N ASN A 164 -9.02 11.46 -0.74
CA ASN A 164 -7.82 12.13 -0.26
C ASN A 164 -7.50 11.76 1.20
N GLU A 165 -8.50 11.74 2.08
CA GLU A 165 -8.34 11.33 3.49
C GLU A 165 -7.85 9.88 3.59
N MET A 166 -8.39 8.97 2.77
CA MET A 166 -7.95 7.57 2.71
C MET A 166 -6.52 7.44 2.20
N GLN A 167 -6.14 8.16 1.14
CA GLN A 167 -4.79 8.13 0.59
C GLN A 167 -3.74 8.69 1.57
N GLU A 168 -4.09 9.74 2.33
CA GLU A 168 -3.21 10.23 3.39
C GLU A 168 -3.07 9.21 4.53
N ALA A 169 -4.18 8.57 4.95
CA ALA A 169 -4.16 7.57 6.01
C ALA A 169 -3.36 6.31 5.63
N LEU A 170 -3.41 5.87 4.37
CA LEU A 170 -2.65 4.72 3.87
C LEU A 170 -1.12 4.91 3.90
N LYS A 171 -0.63 6.14 4.04
CA LYS A 171 0.82 6.41 4.22
C LYS A 171 1.32 5.98 5.61
N GLU A 172 0.41 5.92 6.57
CA GLU A 172 0.68 5.68 8.00
C GLU A 172 0.26 4.28 8.48
N GLY A 173 -0.39 3.47 7.63
CA GLY A 173 -0.74 2.09 7.96
C GLY A 173 -1.81 1.51 7.04
N VAL A 174 -2.50 0.48 7.52
CA VAL A 174 -3.76 0.03 6.92
C VAL A 174 -4.90 0.92 7.41
N VAL A 175 -5.96 1.04 6.62
CA VAL A 175 -7.07 1.95 6.93
C VAL A 175 -8.33 1.16 7.25
N HIS A 176 -8.93 1.43 8.41
CA HIS A 176 -10.31 1.00 8.69
C HIS A 176 -11.27 1.83 7.82
N TYR A 177 -12.09 1.15 7.02
CA TYR A 177 -12.98 1.80 6.08
C TYR A 177 -14.11 2.51 6.85
N PRO A 178 -14.30 3.83 6.66
CA PRO A 178 -15.28 4.58 7.44
C PRO A 178 -16.71 4.07 7.19
N GLY A 179 -17.51 4.03 8.25
CA GLY A 179 -18.90 3.53 8.19
C GLY A 179 -19.06 2.02 8.26
N THR A 180 -17.96 1.27 8.42
CA THR A 180 -18.00 -0.18 8.68
C THR A 180 -17.89 -0.47 10.17
N SER A 181 -18.30 -1.67 10.62
CA SER A 181 -18.29 -2.00 12.06
C SER A 181 -16.87 -2.01 12.62
N LEU A 182 -16.76 -1.92 13.95
CA LEU A 182 -15.50 -2.08 14.65
C LEU A 182 -15.29 -3.55 15.08
N PRO A 183 -14.05 -3.97 15.36
CA PRO A 183 -13.78 -5.28 15.94
C PRO A 183 -14.60 -5.51 17.22
N GLY A 184 -15.22 -6.69 17.34
CA GLY A 184 -16.13 -7.03 18.45
C GLY A 184 -17.57 -6.53 18.29
N GLU A 185 -17.89 -5.85 17.19
CA GLU A 185 -19.25 -5.42 16.88
C GLU A 185 -19.88 -6.29 15.79
N THR A 186 -21.18 -6.55 15.92
CA THR A 186 -21.97 -7.16 14.86
C THR A 186 -21.87 -6.34 13.58
N GLY A 187 -21.40 -6.96 12.50
CA GLY A 187 -21.20 -6.28 11.23
C GLY A 187 -19.96 -6.76 10.49
N ASN A 188 -19.59 -6.02 9.46
CA ASN A 188 -18.41 -6.29 8.68
C ASN A 188 -17.38 -5.19 8.94
N VAL A 189 -16.28 -5.55 9.59
CA VAL A 189 -15.10 -4.70 9.79
C VAL A 189 -14.28 -4.74 8.51
N VAL A 190 -14.10 -3.59 7.84
CA VAL A 190 -13.34 -3.55 6.59
C VAL A 190 -12.03 -2.82 6.81
N ILE A 191 -10.92 -3.47 6.42
CA ILE A 191 -9.57 -2.90 6.48
C ILE A 191 -8.96 -2.95 5.08
N THR A 192 -8.46 -1.83 4.60
CA THR A 192 -7.80 -1.71 3.29
C THR A 192 -6.33 -1.33 3.43
N GLY A 193 -5.49 -1.85 2.54
CA GLY A 193 -4.04 -1.57 2.53
C GLY A 193 -3.46 -1.64 1.13
N HIS A 194 -2.31 -0.99 0.91
CA HIS A 194 -1.65 -1.02 -0.40
C HIS A 194 -0.98 -2.37 -0.68
N SER A 195 -1.14 -2.86 -1.91
CA SER A 195 -0.36 -3.99 -2.45
C SER A 195 0.94 -3.54 -3.11
N SER A 196 0.98 -2.31 -3.59
CA SER A 196 2.17 -1.63 -4.12
C SER A 196 1.85 -0.16 -4.34
N TYR A 197 2.87 0.70 -4.27
CA TYR A 197 2.75 2.10 -4.64
C TYR A 197 4.08 2.63 -5.17
N PHE A 198 4.09 3.83 -5.75
CA PHE A 198 5.29 4.32 -6.43
C PHE A 198 6.47 4.52 -5.45
N PRO A 199 7.72 4.26 -5.87
CA PRO A 199 8.88 4.36 -4.99
C PRO A 199 9.11 5.76 -4.42
N TRP A 200 8.75 6.81 -5.17
CA TRP A 200 8.95 8.21 -4.77
C TRP A 200 7.85 8.76 -3.85
N ASP A 201 6.71 8.09 -3.72
CA ASP A 201 5.64 8.60 -2.85
C ASP A 201 6.05 8.54 -1.37
N PRO A 202 5.51 9.39 -0.50
CA PRO A 202 5.76 9.28 0.94
C PRO A 202 5.04 8.06 1.54
N GLY A 203 5.47 7.62 2.72
CA GLY A 203 4.83 6.53 3.48
C GLY A 203 5.62 5.22 3.48
N ARG A 204 5.59 4.51 4.61
CA ARG A 204 6.34 3.25 4.82
C ARG A 204 5.53 2.01 4.45
N PHE A 205 4.23 2.15 4.23
CA PHE A 205 3.28 1.05 4.14
C PHE A 205 2.77 0.81 2.70
N LYS A 206 3.63 1.06 1.70
CA LYS A 206 3.27 1.06 0.28
C LYS A 206 2.95 -0.32 -0.30
N ASP A 207 3.41 -1.37 0.35
CA ASP A 207 3.33 -2.75 -0.13
C ASP A 207 2.99 -3.72 1.02
N VAL A 208 2.34 -3.22 2.07
CA VAL A 208 1.96 -3.99 3.26
C VAL A 208 1.10 -5.22 2.96
N PHE A 209 0.23 -5.11 1.96
CA PHE A 209 -0.64 -6.20 1.50
C PHE A 209 -0.17 -6.78 0.17
N ALA A 210 1.10 -6.57 -0.23
CA ALA A 210 1.66 -7.18 -1.43
C ALA A 210 1.57 -8.72 -1.40
N LEU A 211 1.73 -9.29 -0.20
CA LEU A 211 1.69 -10.72 0.04
C LEU A 211 0.29 -11.22 0.47
N LEU A 212 -0.74 -10.38 0.45
CA LEU A 212 -2.08 -10.81 0.90
C LEU A 212 -2.62 -12.00 0.06
N GLU A 213 -2.13 -12.17 -1.17
CA GLU A 213 -2.43 -13.35 -2.02
C GLU A 213 -1.85 -14.68 -1.51
N ASP A 214 -0.87 -14.64 -0.59
CA ASP A 214 -0.29 -15.83 0.04
C ASP A 214 -1.09 -16.30 1.27
N VAL A 215 -2.08 -15.52 1.72
CA VAL A 215 -3.04 -15.93 2.76
C VAL A 215 -3.96 -17.01 2.22
N VAL A 216 -4.27 -18.01 3.05
CA VAL A 216 -5.16 -19.12 2.71
C VAL A 216 -6.21 -19.32 3.80
N GLU A 217 -7.28 -20.05 3.47
CA GLU A 217 -8.30 -20.46 4.44
C GLU A 217 -7.67 -21.19 5.64
N GLY A 218 -8.15 -20.90 6.84
CA GLY A 218 -7.62 -21.38 8.12
C GLY A 218 -6.49 -20.52 8.71
N ASP A 219 -5.96 -19.54 7.97
CA ASP A 219 -4.98 -18.61 8.53
C ASP A 219 -5.63 -17.68 9.56
N LYS A 220 -4.86 -17.32 10.59
CA LYS A 220 -5.31 -16.39 11.64
C LYS A 220 -4.92 -14.96 11.28
N VAL A 221 -5.81 -14.03 11.60
CA VAL A 221 -5.59 -12.58 11.56
C VAL A 221 -5.92 -12.03 12.94
N VAL A 222 -5.01 -11.26 13.53
CA VAL A 222 -5.23 -10.64 14.84
C VAL A 222 -5.39 -9.14 14.68
N VAL A 223 -6.43 -8.59 15.28
CA VAL A 223 -6.66 -7.15 15.35
C VAL A 223 -6.58 -6.72 16.80
N TYR A 224 -5.67 -5.80 17.09
CA TYR A 224 -5.65 -5.07 18.34
C TYR A 224 -6.42 -3.77 18.14
N TYR A 225 -7.49 -3.60 18.91
CA TYR A 225 -8.32 -2.41 18.82
C TYR A 225 -8.84 -2.01 20.20
N GLY A 226 -8.63 -0.74 20.56
CA GLY A 226 -9.07 -0.25 21.88
C GLY A 226 -8.37 -0.93 23.05
N GLN A 227 -7.16 -1.46 22.84
CA GLN A 227 -6.39 -2.31 23.77
C GLN A 227 -6.95 -3.73 23.95
N ASP A 228 -8.02 -4.09 23.25
CA ASP A 228 -8.55 -5.45 23.23
C ASP A 228 -7.98 -6.22 22.02
N LYS A 229 -7.82 -7.53 22.17
CA LYS A 229 -7.32 -8.45 21.13
C LYS A 229 -8.47 -9.25 20.55
N TYR A 230 -8.61 -9.20 19.22
CA TYR A 230 -9.59 -9.94 18.44
C TYR A 230 -8.87 -10.88 17.48
N ILE A 231 -9.25 -12.16 17.49
CA ILE A 231 -8.65 -13.17 16.62
C ILE A 231 -9.69 -13.65 15.61
N TYR A 232 -9.34 -13.56 14.32
CA TYR A 232 -10.17 -14.02 13.21
C TYR A 232 -9.48 -15.17 12.48
N GLU A 233 -10.28 -16.05 11.90
CA GLU A 233 -9.86 -17.13 11.01
C GLU A 233 -10.38 -16.89 9.59
N VAL A 234 -9.49 -16.93 8.61
CA VAL A 234 -9.81 -16.75 7.20
C VAL A 234 -10.66 -17.90 6.70
N TYR A 235 -11.75 -17.60 5.99
CA TYR A 235 -12.66 -18.62 5.46
C TYR A 235 -13.03 -18.44 3.98
N ASP A 236 -12.75 -17.29 3.37
CA ASP A 236 -13.04 -17.04 1.95
C ASP A 236 -12.06 -16.03 1.36
N ILE A 237 -11.63 -16.27 0.11
CA ILE A 237 -10.71 -15.42 -0.63
C ILE A 237 -11.21 -15.29 -2.06
N LYS A 238 -11.41 -14.05 -2.53
CA LYS A 238 -11.93 -13.79 -3.87
C LYS A 238 -11.31 -12.57 -4.53
N ILE A 239 -11.37 -12.55 -5.86
CA ILE A 239 -11.00 -11.40 -6.67
C ILE A 239 -12.27 -10.77 -7.25
N VAL A 240 -12.47 -9.48 -6.97
CA VAL A 240 -13.65 -8.71 -7.42
C VAL A 240 -13.25 -7.52 -8.28
N LEU A 241 -14.22 -6.90 -8.93
CA LEU A 241 -14.01 -5.63 -9.65
C LEU A 241 -13.91 -4.46 -8.66
N PRO A 242 -13.20 -3.36 -8.99
CA PRO A 242 -13.08 -2.19 -8.13
C PRO A 242 -14.43 -1.56 -7.76
N GLU A 243 -15.43 -1.70 -8.62
CA GLU A 243 -16.78 -1.16 -8.45
C GLU A 243 -17.69 -2.04 -7.58
N ASP A 244 -17.22 -3.23 -7.18
CA ASP A 244 -17.99 -4.16 -6.35
C ASP A 244 -18.01 -3.71 -4.88
N ILE A 245 -18.88 -2.75 -4.58
CA ILE A 245 -19.08 -2.20 -3.23
C ILE A 245 -19.77 -3.17 -2.27
N GLU A 246 -20.27 -4.31 -2.75
CA GLU A 246 -20.96 -5.31 -1.92
C GLU A 246 -20.05 -5.87 -0.84
N VAL A 247 -18.73 -5.86 -1.08
CA VAL A 247 -17.71 -6.30 -0.12
C VAL A 247 -17.64 -5.43 1.14
N LEU A 248 -18.22 -4.22 1.09
CA LEU A 248 -18.28 -3.28 2.22
C LEU A 248 -19.56 -3.42 3.06
N LYS A 249 -20.53 -4.22 2.60
CA LYS A 249 -21.82 -4.34 3.27
C LYS A 249 -21.67 -4.95 4.66
N GLN A 250 -22.46 -4.41 5.59
CA GLN A 250 -22.59 -4.94 6.93
C GLN A 250 -23.33 -6.26 6.92
N THR A 251 -22.89 -7.17 7.80
CA THR A 251 -23.41 -8.53 7.94
C THR A 251 -24.18 -8.68 9.25
N PRO A 252 -25.12 -9.65 9.36
CA PRO A 252 -25.81 -9.95 10.62
C PRO A 252 -24.91 -10.54 11.71
N GLU A 253 -23.73 -11.03 11.32
CA GLU A 253 -22.71 -11.61 12.19
C GLU A 253 -21.42 -10.80 12.04
N GLU A 254 -20.54 -10.87 13.04
CA GLU A 254 -19.22 -10.25 12.95
C GLU A 254 -18.36 -10.92 11.87
N LYS A 255 -17.70 -10.08 11.06
CA LYS A 255 -16.81 -10.48 10.00
C LYS A 255 -15.68 -9.46 9.87
N LEU A 256 -14.48 -9.92 9.55
CA LEU A 256 -13.38 -9.10 9.08
C LEU A 256 -13.20 -9.27 7.56
N THR A 257 -13.05 -8.16 6.84
CA THR A 257 -12.73 -8.14 5.41
C THR A 257 -11.46 -7.33 5.16
N LEU A 258 -10.42 -7.97 4.62
CA LEU A 258 -9.20 -7.31 4.18
C LEU A 258 -9.26 -7.09 2.66
N ILE A 259 -8.92 -5.87 2.20
CA ILE A 259 -8.99 -5.50 0.79
C ILE A 259 -7.66 -4.90 0.32
N THR A 260 -7.23 -5.30 -0.87
CA THR A 260 -6.11 -4.65 -1.57
C THR A 260 -6.27 -4.66 -3.09
N CYS A 261 -5.47 -3.87 -3.80
CA CYS A 261 -5.43 -3.85 -5.26
C CYS A 261 -4.81 -5.14 -5.83
N TRP A 262 -5.39 -5.66 -6.90
CA TRP A 262 -4.89 -6.85 -7.59
C TRP A 262 -4.92 -6.68 -9.12
N PRO A 263 -3.92 -7.20 -9.87
CA PRO A 263 -2.65 -7.71 -9.36
C PRO A 263 -1.75 -6.57 -8.86
N VAL A 264 -0.69 -6.93 -8.12
CA VAL A 264 0.34 -6.00 -7.65
C VAL A 264 0.86 -5.13 -8.80
N GLY A 265 1.01 -3.83 -8.54
CA GLY A 265 1.39 -2.80 -9.51
C GLY A 265 0.24 -2.27 -10.35
N THR A 266 -0.99 -2.75 -10.14
CA THR A 266 -2.17 -2.30 -10.87
C THR A 266 -3.33 -2.03 -9.92
N ASN A 267 -4.41 -1.44 -10.42
CA ASN A 267 -5.66 -1.22 -9.69
C ASN A 267 -6.87 -1.86 -10.38
N LEU A 268 -6.64 -2.82 -11.28
CA LEU A 268 -7.64 -3.40 -12.18
C LEU A 268 -8.75 -4.17 -11.45
N LYS A 269 -8.40 -4.81 -10.34
CA LYS A 269 -9.29 -5.61 -9.50
C LYS A 269 -8.95 -5.39 -8.02
N ARG A 270 -9.72 -6.04 -7.15
CA ARG A 270 -9.43 -6.11 -5.72
C ARG A 270 -9.31 -7.57 -5.28
N LEU A 271 -8.30 -7.88 -4.49
CA LEU A 271 -8.23 -9.11 -3.71
C LEU A 271 -8.96 -8.84 -2.39
N VAL A 272 -9.84 -9.75 -2.02
CA VAL A 272 -10.68 -9.67 -0.82
C VAL A 272 -10.49 -10.94 -0.02
N VAL A 273 -10.04 -10.78 1.23
CA VAL A 273 -9.89 -11.87 2.20
C VAL A 273 -10.95 -11.67 3.28
N SER A 274 -11.77 -12.69 3.50
CA SER A 274 -12.82 -12.70 4.50
C SER A 274 -12.43 -13.62 5.65
N ALA A 275 -12.60 -13.13 6.88
CA ALA A 275 -12.32 -13.87 8.10
C ALA A 275 -13.47 -13.71 9.10
N LYS A 276 -13.66 -14.70 9.97
CA LYS A 276 -14.70 -14.75 11.01
C LYS A 276 -14.04 -14.82 12.38
N PRO A 277 -14.64 -14.28 13.45
CA PRO A 277 -14.08 -14.39 14.79
C PRO A 277 -13.91 -15.85 15.19
N ILE A 278 -12.86 -16.15 15.95
CA ILE A 278 -12.66 -17.47 16.55
C ILE A 278 -13.39 -17.47 17.90
N GLU A 279 -14.19 -18.50 18.16
CA GLU A 279 -14.88 -18.71 19.43
C GLU A 279 -14.25 -19.88 20.21
N VAL A 280 -14.14 -19.74 21.54
CA VAL A 280 -13.86 -20.83 22.49
C VAL A 280 -15.07 -20.97 23.39
N ASN A 281 -15.65 -22.18 23.47
CA ASN A 281 -16.86 -22.48 24.25
C ASN A 281 -18.09 -21.61 23.89
N GLY A 282 -18.21 -21.18 22.63
CA GLY A 282 -19.31 -20.33 22.16
C GLY A 282 -19.19 -18.87 22.61
N GLN A 283 -18.00 -18.43 23.02
CA GLN A 283 -17.67 -17.03 23.25
C GLN A 283 -16.47 -16.66 22.38
N GLU A 284 -16.52 -15.51 21.73
CA GLU A 284 -15.39 -14.99 20.96
C GLU A 284 -14.13 -14.88 21.83
N ILE A 285 -12.98 -15.24 21.26
CA ILE A 285 -11.68 -15.03 21.92
C ILE A 285 -11.39 -13.54 21.88
N THR A 286 -11.94 -12.83 22.86
CA THR A 286 -11.64 -11.43 23.12
C THR A 286 -10.94 -11.34 24.46
N ASN A 287 -9.64 -11.11 24.43
CA ASN A 287 -8.89 -10.84 25.65
C ASN A 287 -9.09 -9.36 25.99
N LYS A 288 -10.12 -9.11 26.81
CA LYS A 288 -10.39 -7.79 27.36
C LYS A 288 -9.43 -7.53 28.50
N ILE A 289 -8.56 -6.54 28.36
CA ILE A 289 -7.61 -6.21 29.42
C ILE A 289 -8.38 -5.59 30.59
N ILE A 290 -8.45 -6.31 31.71
CA ILE A 290 -9.11 -5.85 32.93
C ILE A 290 -8.33 -4.64 33.48
N ARG A 291 -9.04 -3.53 33.70
CA ARG A 291 -8.51 -2.29 34.30
C ARG A 291 -8.76 -2.25 35.79
#